data_AF-A0A943YYV0-F1
#
_entry.id   AF-A0A943YYV0-F1
#
_cell.length_a   1.000
_cell.length_b   1.000
_cell.length_c   1.000
_cell.angle_alpha   90.00
_cell.angle_beta   90.00
_cell.angle_gamma   90.00
#
_symmetry.space_group_name_H-M   'P 1'
#
loop_
_entity.id
_entity.type
_entity.pdbx_description
1 polymer ?
#
loop_
_entity_poly.entity_id
_entity_poly.type
_entity_poly.pdbx_seq_one_letter_code
_entity_poly.pdbx_strand_id
1 'polypeptide(L)'
;MYIATDETGRIGASTPHEQYAKGMEQFDFPEDFDFGKQNEYRIVDGRLVHDPLPPFVDPDAEREELKRRQMDAAAMLFVRMADLDDATAYSVSELHEEWAAKGEDGRAVRYEKDDRRLYDGRLWRCLQPHDSQEGWNPAAAPSLWAEILPGQQGEVGEWKQPESTNPYMKGDRVTHKGKTWESTIDNNVWEPGAAGTGGVWIELA
;
A
#
# COMPACT_ATOMS: atom_id res chain seq x y z
N MET A 1 -40.62 41.37 -2.90
CA MET A 1 -40.17 40.46 -3.98
C MET A 1 -40.72 39.08 -3.70
N TYR A 2 -41.05 38.27 -4.71
CA TYR A 2 -41.39 36.86 -4.48
C TYR A 2 -40.18 35.97 -4.71
N ILE A 3 -39.95 34.97 -3.87
CA ILE A 3 -38.78 34.08 -3.91
C ILE A 3 -39.17 32.61 -3.86
N ALA A 4 -38.38 31.78 -4.55
CA ALA A 4 -38.37 30.33 -4.34
C ALA A 4 -37.06 29.94 -3.67
N THR A 5 -37.18 29.18 -2.57
CA THR A 5 -36.04 28.60 -1.87
C THR A 5 -36.00 27.08 -2.00
N ASP A 6 -34.80 26.50 -1.95
CA ASP A 6 -34.65 25.06 -1.78
C ASP A 6 -34.87 24.62 -0.32
N GLU A 7 -34.72 23.32 -0.04
CA GLU A 7 -34.86 22.74 1.31
C GLU A 7 -33.87 23.31 2.34
N THR A 8 -32.78 23.93 1.89
CA THR A 8 -31.78 24.59 2.72
C THR A 8 -32.05 26.08 2.94
N GLY A 9 -33.14 26.59 2.37
CA GLY A 9 -33.51 28.00 2.39
C GLY A 9 -32.77 28.84 1.33
N ARG A 10 -31.98 28.24 0.43
CA ARG A 10 -31.19 28.98 -0.58
C ARG A 10 -32.09 29.53 -1.68
N ILE A 11 -31.92 30.81 -2.00
CA ILE A 11 -32.75 31.50 -2.99
C ILE A 11 -32.34 31.06 -4.40
N GLY A 12 -33.19 30.26 -5.05
CA GLY A 12 -32.97 29.77 -6.41
C GLY A 12 -33.56 30.68 -7.48
N ALA A 13 -34.66 31.37 -7.16
CA ALA A 13 -35.35 32.28 -8.08
C ALA A 13 -36.02 33.43 -7.34
N SER A 14 -36.19 34.56 -8.03
CA SER A 14 -36.96 35.70 -7.56
C SER A 14 -37.76 36.35 -8.70
N THR A 15 -38.89 36.96 -8.38
CA THR A 15 -39.71 37.71 -9.36
C THR A 15 -40.45 38.87 -8.69
N PRO A 16 -40.49 40.06 -9.33
CA PRO A 16 -41.32 41.16 -8.86
C PRO A 16 -42.77 41.02 -9.33
N HIS A 17 -43.06 40.12 -10.28
CA HIS A 17 -44.37 39.98 -10.89
C HIS A 17 -45.15 38.82 -10.26
N GLU A 18 -46.30 39.15 -9.65
CA GLU A 18 -47.20 38.21 -8.99
C GLU A 18 -47.66 37.06 -9.92
N GLN A 19 -47.83 37.34 -11.22
CA GLN A 19 -48.22 36.32 -12.20
C GLN A 19 -47.23 35.14 -12.32
N TYR A 20 -45.97 35.33 -11.89
CA TYR A 20 -44.95 34.29 -11.86
C TYR A 20 -44.67 33.77 -10.44
N ALA A 21 -45.38 34.25 -9.42
CA ALA A 21 -45.11 33.99 -8.00
C ALA A 21 -45.85 32.78 -7.42
N LYS A 22 -46.45 31.94 -8.27
CA LYS A 22 -47.22 30.78 -7.80
C LYS A 22 -46.33 29.82 -7.00
N GLY A 23 -46.60 29.69 -5.71
CA GLY A 23 -45.82 28.84 -4.79
C GLY A 23 -44.52 29.46 -4.28
N MET A 24 -44.33 30.77 -4.51
CA MET A 24 -43.21 31.55 -3.98
C MET A 24 -43.62 32.31 -2.71
N GLU A 25 -42.67 32.56 -1.84
CA GLU A 25 -42.87 33.36 -0.63
C GLU A 25 -42.55 34.82 -0.88
N GLN A 26 -43.29 35.73 -0.24
CA GLN A 26 -42.98 37.16 -0.32
C GLN A 26 -41.90 37.51 0.72
N PHE A 27 -40.82 38.13 0.26
CA PHE A 27 -39.73 38.61 1.10
C PHE A 27 -39.39 40.07 0.80
N ASP A 28 -39.02 40.79 1.86
CA ASP A 28 -38.59 42.19 1.79
C ASP A 28 -37.07 42.27 1.84
N PHE A 29 -36.46 42.77 0.76
CA PHE A 29 -35.01 42.80 0.59
C PHE A 29 -34.46 44.19 0.93
N PRO A 30 -33.20 44.29 1.40
CA PRO A 30 -32.48 45.56 1.43
C PRO A 30 -32.49 46.26 0.06
N GLU A 31 -32.54 47.60 0.04
CA GLU A 31 -32.58 48.38 -1.20
C GLU A 31 -31.35 48.16 -2.11
N ASP A 32 -30.21 47.80 -1.53
CA ASP A 32 -28.93 47.58 -2.19
C ASP A 32 -28.65 46.10 -2.52
N PHE A 33 -29.65 45.23 -2.39
CA PHE A 33 -29.48 43.81 -2.64
C PHE A 33 -29.16 43.50 -4.11
N ASP A 34 -28.04 42.81 -4.35
CA ASP A 34 -27.64 42.35 -5.67
C ASP A 34 -28.35 41.05 -6.05
N PHE A 35 -29.46 41.16 -6.78
CA PHE A 35 -30.21 40.00 -7.29
C PHE A 35 -29.39 39.13 -8.26
N GLY A 36 -28.28 39.62 -8.82
CA GLY A 36 -27.33 38.82 -9.58
C GLY A 36 -26.60 37.78 -8.73
N LYS A 37 -26.60 37.96 -7.41
CA LYS A 37 -25.99 37.06 -6.42
C LYS A 37 -26.99 36.40 -5.50
N GLN A 38 -28.28 36.38 -5.85
CA GLN A 38 -29.32 35.84 -4.96
C GLN A 38 -29.04 34.39 -4.52
N ASN A 39 -28.38 33.60 -5.38
CA ASN A 39 -27.98 32.22 -5.09
C ASN A 39 -26.84 32.09 -4.05
N GLU A 40 -26.19 33.19 -3.68
CA GLU A 40 -25.22 33.29 -2.56
C GLU A 40 -25.92 33.62 -1.23
N TYR A 41 -27.26 33.60 -1.16
CA TYR A 41 -28.02 33.90 0.05
C TYR A 41 -29.06 32.83 0.38
N ARG A 42 -29.34 32.71 1.68
CA ARG A 42 -30.37 31.84 2.26
C ARG A 42 -31.37 32.64 3.09
N ILE A 43 -32.60 32.15 3.17
CA ILE A 43 -33.57 32.56 4.18
C ILE A 43 -33.49 31.57 5.34
N VAL A 44 -33.01 32.03 6.48
CA VAL A 44 -32.91 31.25 7.73
C VAL A 44 -33.72 31.96 8.79
N ASP A 45 -34.74 31.30 9.34
CA ASP A 45 -35.67 31.87 10.33
C ASP A 45 -36.27 33.23 9.90
N GLY A 46 -36.63 33.35 8.62
CA GLY A 46 -37.19 34.59 8.05
C GLY A 46 -36.16 35.72 7.86
N ARG A 47 -34.86 35.42 7.93
CA ARG A 47 -33.78 36.39 7.73
C ARG A 47 -32.91 36.04 6.54
N LEU A 48 -32.48 37.07 5.83
CA LEU A 48 -31.51 36.95 4.74
C LEU A 48 -30.10 36.72 5.32
N VAL A 49 -29.49 35.60 5.00
CA VAL A 49 -28.14 35.19 5.44
C VAL A 49 -27.27 35.01 4.21
N HIS A 50 -26.11 35.65 4.19
CA HIS A 50 -25.10 35.47 3.14
C HIS A 50 -24.41 34.11 3.33
N ASP A 51 -24.50 33.26 2.32
CA ASP A 51 -23.98 31.88 2.26
C ASP A 51 -23.33 31.65 0.89
N PRO A 52 -22.08 32.13 0.68
CA PRO A 52 -21.43 32.13 -0.62
C PRO A 52 -21.29 30.70 -1.17
N LEU A 53 -21.43 30.56 -2.48
CA LEU A 53 -21.18 29.27 -3.12
C LEU A 53 -19.71 28.87 -2.92
N PRO A 54 -19.42 27.58 -2.68
CA PRO A 54 -18.04 27.11 -2.71
C PRO A 54 -17.43 27.44 -4.07
N PRO A 55 -16.11 27.69 -4.14
CA PRO A 55 -15.44 27.89 -5.41
C PRO A 55 -15.74 26.70 -6.34
N PHE A 56 -16.06 26.98 -7.60
CA PHE A 56 -16.28 25.94 -8.58
C PHE A 56 -15.00 25.12 -8.75
N VAL A 57 -15.03 23.86 -8.34
CA VAL A 57 -13.97 22.89 -8.59
C VAL A 57 -14.40 22.06 -9.80
N ASP A 58 -13.55 22.01 -10.82
CA ASP A 58 -13.76 21.16 -11.99
C ASP A 58 -13.74 19.67 -11.55
N PRO A 59 -14.87 18.94 -11.66
CA PRO A 59 -14.95 17.54 -11.23
C PRO A 59 -13.98 16.61 -11.97
N ASP A 60 -13.59 16.94 -13.20
CA ASP A 60 -12.63 16.14 -13.96
C ASP A 60 -11.20 16.37 -13.45
N ALA A 61 -10.87 17.61 -13.06
CA ALA A 61 -9.59 17.92 -12.42
C ALA A 61 -9.44 17.21 -11.06
N GLU A 62 -10.51 17.13 -10.26
CA GLU A 62 -10.51 16.39 -9.00
C GLU A 62 -10.32 14.88 -9.21
N ARG A 63 -10.99 14.31 -10.22
CA ARG A 63 -10.85 12.90 -10.59
C ARG A 63 -9.43 12.58 -11.04
N GLU A 64 -8.82 13.42 -11.87
CA GLU A 64 -7.44 13.21 -12.33
C GLU A 64 -6.41 13.40 -11.21
N GLU A 65 -6.60 14.36 -10.31
CA GLU A 65 -5.77 14.50 -9.12
C GLU A 65 -5.88 13.27 -8.20
N LEU A 66 -7.10 12.73 -8.01
CA LEU A 66 -7.32 11.52 -7.23
C LEU A 66 -6.64 10.32 -7.88
N LYS A 67 -6.78 10.14 -9.19
CA LYS A 67 -6.08 9.08 -9.94
C LYS A 67 -4.57 9.24 -9.82
N ARG A 68 -4.03 10.45 -9.96
CA ARG A 68 -2.60 10.72 -9.81
C ARG A 68 -2.13 10.37 -8.40
N ARG A 69 -2.85 10.80 -7.36
CA ARG A 69 -2.56 10.42 -5.97
C ARG A 69 -2.61 8.92 -5.74
N GLN A 70 -3.59 8.22 -6.33
CA GLN A 70 -3.68 6.77 -6.24
C GLN A 70 -2.52 6.08 -6.96
N MET A 71 -2.13 6.56 -8.15
CA MET A 71 -0.97 6.06 -8.87
C MET A 71 0.34 6.37 -8.14
N ASP A 72 0.51 7.56 -7.58
CA ASP A 72 1.68 7.94 -6.78
C ASP A 72 1.77 7.08 -5.50
N ALA A 73 0.63 6.82 -4.84
CA ALA A 73 0.58 5.93 -3.68
C ALA A 73 0.88 4.47 -4.06
N ALA A 74 0.34 3.98 -5.18
CA ALA A 74 0.64 2.65 -5.70
C ALA A 74 2.11 2.53 -6.13
N ALA A 75 2.67 3.56 -6.77
CA ALA A 75 4.07 3.63 -7.15
C ALA A 75 4.97 3.70 -5.91
N MET A 76 4.62 4.47 -4.88
CA MET A 76 5.34 4.46 -3.60
C MET A 76 5.28 3.11 -2.90
N LEU A 77 4.15 2.41 -2.98
CA LEU A 77 4.02 1.05 -2.45
C LEU A 77 4.87 0.07 -3.26
N PHE A 78 4.89 0.21 -4.58
CA PHE A 78 5.71 -0.60 -5.48
C PHE A 78 7.21 -0.34 -5.32
N VAL A 79 7.64 0.92 -5.21
CA VAL A 79 9.03 1.30 -4.91
C VAL A 79 9.43 0.79 -3.54
N ARG A 80 8.55 0.87 -2.54
CA ARG A 80 8.78 0.19 -1.26
C ARG A 80 8.97 -1.31 -1.49
N MET A 81 8.09 -1.98 -2.24
CA MET A 81 8.20 -3.42 -2.54
C MET A 81 9.49 -3.83 -3.27
N ALA A 82 9.99 -2.99 -4.17
CA ALA A 82 11.22 -3.23 -4.94
C ALA A 82 12.51 -3.05 -4.11
N ASP A 83 12.47 -2.21 -3.07
CA ASP A 83 13.58 -1.95 -2.13
C ASP A 83 13.35 -2.61 -0.75
N LEU A 84 12.46 -3.60 -0.64
CA LEU A 84 12.30 -4.33 0.61
C LEU A 84 13.60 -5.07 0.92
N ASP A 85 14.16 -4.79 2.09
CA ASP A 85 15.02 -5.75 2.76
C ASP A 85 14.32 -7.12 2.85
N ASP A 86 15.10 -8.19 3.03
CA ASP A 86 14.52 -9.54 3.13
C ASP A 86 13.42 -9.58 4.23
N ALA A 87 13.54 -8.71 5.24
CA ALA A 87 12.59 -8.50 6.35
C ALA A 87 11.17 -8.34 5.87
N THR A 88 10.97 -7.26 5.13
CA THR A 88 9.64 -6.84 4.79
C THR A 88 9.06 -7.76 3.72
N ALA A 89 9.88 -8.26 2.79
CA ALA A 89 9.42 -9.20 1.78
C ALA A 89 8.93 -10.54 2.33
N TYR A 90 9.54 -11.04 3.40
CA TYR A 90 9.03 -12.24 4.07
C TYR A 90 7.64 -12.00 4.69
N SER A 91 7.43 -10.84 5.32
CA SER A 91 6.14 -10.49 5.94
C SER A 91 5.00 -10.38 4.94
N VAL A 92 5.32 -10.07 3.68
CA VAL A 92 4.38 -10.03 2.55
C VAL A 92 4.66 -11.14 1.54
N SER A 93 5.19 -12.28 1.98
CA SER A 93 5.56 -13.40 1.12
C SER A 93 4.44 -13.79 0.15
N GLU A 94 3.18 -13.80 0.61
CA GLU A 94 1.99 -14.09 -0.21
C GLU A 94 1.73 -13.11 -1.36
N LEU A 95 2.32 -11.90 -1.34
CA LEU A 95 2.23 -10.93 -2.43
C LEU A 95 3.29 -11.14 -3.51
N HIS A 96 4.29 -12.00 -3.26
CA HIS A 96 5.29 -12.32 -4.27
C HIS A 96 4.70 -13.24 -5.34
N GLU A 97 5.12 -13.01 -6.59
CA GLU A 97 4.76 -13.88 -7.70
C GLU A 97 5.26 -15.31 -7.47
N GLU A 98 4.46 -16.29 -7.87
CA GLU A 98 4.91 -17.68 -7.93
C GLU A 98 6.01 -17.85 -9.00
N TRP A 99 6.96 -18.75 -8.73
CA TRP A 99 7.92 -19.16 -9.73
C TRP A 99 7.19 -19.80 -10.91
N ALA A 100 7.55 -19.38 -12.11
CA ALA A 100 7.01 -19.92 -13.34
C ALA A 100 8.14 -20.45 -14.24
N ALA A 101 7.91 -21.64 -14.81
CA ALA A 101 8.77 -22.21 -15.84
C ALA A 101 8.65 -21.46 -17.18
N LYS A 102 7.53 -20.77 -17.39
CA LYS A 102 7.21 -19.96 -18.57
C LYS A 102 6.32 -18.78 -18.18
N GLY A 103 6.51 -17.64 -18.82
CA GLY A 103 5.61 -16.48 -18.70
C GLY A 103 4.26 -16.74 -19.35
N GLU A 104 3.33 -15.80 -19.18
CA GLU A 104 1.98 -15.86 -19.77
C GLU A 104 2.00 -15.96 -21.30
N ASP A 105 3.05 -15.45 -21.94
CA ASP A 105 3.28 -15.51 -23.38
C ASP A 105 3.91 -16.85 -23.85
N GLY A 106 4.13 -17.79 -22.93
CA GLY A 106 4.74 -19.09 -23.18
C GLY A 106 6.26 -19.08 -23.37
N ARG A 107 6.93 -17.96 -23.16
CA ARG A 107 8.41 -17.83 -23.22
C ARG A 107 9.04 -18.07 -21.86
N ALA A 108 10.37 -18.24 -21.83
CA ALA A 108 11.09 -18.32 -20.56
C ALA A 108 10.97 -16.99 -19.80
N VAL A 109 10.83 -17.08 -18.48
CA VAL A 109 10.87 -15.94 -17.57
C VAL A 109 12.34 -15.62 -17.29
N ARG A 110 12.71 -14.35 -17.40
CA ARG A 110 14.03 -13.88 -16.98
C ARG A 110 13.99 -13.61 -15.48
N TYR A 111 14.85 -14.29 -14.72
CA TYR A 111 15.10 -13.98 -13.32
C TYR A 111 16.43 -13.25 -13.20
N GLU A 112 16.42 -12.13 -12.47
CA GLU A 112 17.60 -11.37 -12.12
C GLU A 112 18.09 -11.75 -10.72
N LYS A 113 19.31 -11.34 -10.38
CA LYS A 113 19.87 -11.59 -9.05
C LYS A 113 19.00 -10.87 -8.00
N ASP A 114 18.76 -11.54 -6.88
CA ASP A 114 17.99 -11.08 -5.74
C ASP A 114 16.46 -10.98 -5.99
N ASP A 115 15.98 -11.40 -7.18
CA ASP A 115 14.56 -11.63 -7.42
C ASP A 115 13.97 -12.60 -6.39
N ARG A 116 12.77 -12.29 -5.91
CA ARG A 116 12.04 -13.13 -4.95
C ARG A 116 10.83 -13.78 -5.61
N ARG A 117 10.66 -15.09 -5.40
CA ARG A 117 9.53 -15.87 -5.92
C ARG A 117 9.00 -16.84 -4.88
N LEU A 118 7.69 -17.05 -4.90
CA LEU A 118 7.05 -18.13 -4.15
C LEU A 118 7.22 -19.46 -4.88
N TYR A 119 7.53 -20.50 -4.13
CA TYR A 119 7.46 -21.87 -4.64
C TYR A 119 7.12 -22.80 -3.48
N ASP A 120 6.06 -23.59 -3.65
CA ASP A 120 5.52 -24.49 -2.62
C ASP A 120 5.26 -23.80 -1.27
N GLY A 121 4.68 -22.59 -1.33
CA GLY A 121 4.36 -21.78 -0.16
C GLY A 121 5.56 -21.19 0.59
N ARG A 122 6.77 -21.24 0.01
CA ARG A 122 7.99 -20.68 0.59
C ARG A 122 8.56 -19.58 -0.29
N LEU A 123 9.24 -18.62 0.33
CA LEU A 123 9.88 -17.51 -0.37
C LEU A 123 11.33 -17.87 -0.71
N TRP A 124 11.70 -17.69 -1.97
CA TRP A 124 13.03 -17.99 -2.49
C TRP A 124 13.66 -16.76 -3.14
N ARG A 125 14.97 -16.61 -2.96
CA ARG A 125 15.79 -15.57 -3.60
C ARG A 125 16.63 -16.16 -4.72
N CYS A 126 16.63 -15.50 -5.87
CA CYS A 126 17.48 -15.83 -7.00
C CYS A 126 18.94 -15.43 -6.70
N LEU A 127 19.87 -16.37 -6.82
CA LEU A 127 21.29 -16.19 -6.51
C LEU A 127 22.09 -15.61 -7.67
N GLN A 128 21.67 -15.89 -8.91
CA GLN A 128 22.34 -15.42 -10.11
C GLN A 128 21.36 -15.31 -11.30
N PRO A 129 21.56 -14.33 -12.20
CA PRO A 129 20.64 -14.11 -13.31
C PRO A 129 20.56 -15.31 -14.26
N HIS A 130 19.35 -15.75 -14.60
CA HIS A 130 19.12 -16.89 -15.50
C HIS A 130 17.74 -16.81 -16.15
N ASP A 131 17.55 -17.59 -17.23
CA ASP A 131 16.23 -17.80 -17.82
C ASP A 131 15.62 -19.07 -17.22
N SER A 132 14.31 -19.05 -17.00
CA SER A 132 13.58 -20.19 -16.44
C SER A 132 13.72 -21.43 -17.32
N GLN A 133 13.94 -22.58 -16.69
CA GLN A 133 14.04 -23.87 -17.37
C GLN A 133 13.33 -24.96 -16.55
N GLU A 134 12.74 -25.94 -17.23
CA GLU A 134 12.19 -27.12 -16.57
C GLU A 134 13.29 -27.85 -15.77
N GLY A 135 12.95 -28.22 -14.54
CA GLY A 135 13.91 -28.77 -13.58
C GLY A 135 14.75 -27.73 -12.83
N TRP A 136 14.67 -26.44 -13.18
CA TRP A 136 15.34 -25.34 -12.46
C TRP A 136 14.38 -24.56 -11.55
N ASN A 137 13.42 -25.27 -10.94
CA ASN A 137 12.58 -24.67 -9.92
C ASN A 137 13.38 -24.41 -8.63
N PRO A 138 12.91 -23.53 -7.73
CA PRO A 138 13.68 -23.11 -6.58
C PRO A 138 14.15 -24.24 -5.66
N ALA A 139 13.33 -25.27 -5.46
CA ALA A 139 13.70 -26.41 -4.62
C ALA A 139 14.68 -27.40 -5.29
N ALA A 140 14.81 -27.38 -6.62
CA ALA A 140 15.62 -28.33 -7.39
C ALA A 140 16.97 -27.76 -7.87
N ALA A 141 17.15 -26.44 -7.82
CA ALA A 141 18.35 -25.76 -8.33
C ALA A 141 19.02 -24.87 -7.25
N PRO A 142 19.71 -25.46 -6.25
CA PRO A 142 20.32 -24.72 -5.14
C PRO A 142 21.44 -23.78 -5.58
N SER A 143 22.03 -23.97 -6.77
CA SER A 143 22.98 -23.00 -7.33
C SER A 143 22.32 -21.73 -7.87
N LEU A 144 21.02 -21.77 -8.14
CA LEU A 144 20.24 -20.66 -8.70
C LEU A 144 19.31 -20.02 -7.67
N TRP A 145 18.88 -20.76 -6.65
CA TRP A 145 17.90 -20.31 -5.67
C TRP A 145 18.31 -20.63 -4.24
N ALA A 146 17.92 -19.77 -3.32
CA ALA A 146 18.08 -19.97 -1.88
C ALA A 146 16.75 -19.68 -1.17
N GLU A 147 16.28 -20.59 -0.32
CA GLU A 147 15.11 -20.34 0.53
C GLU A 147 15.45 -19.20 1.51
N ILE A 148 14.59 -18.19 1.60
CA ILE A 148 14.67 -17.17 2.64
C ILE A 148 14.05 -17.76 3.91
N LEU A 149 14.89 -18.11 4.88
CA LEU A 149 14.47 -18.74 6.13
C LEU A 149 13.90 -17.72 7.11
N PRO A 150 12.98 -18.13 8.00
CA PRO A 150 12.55 -17.27 9.10
C PRO A 150 13.75 -16.84 9.96
N GLY A 151 13.80 -15.56 10.32
CA GLY A 151 14.85 -14.97 11.13
C GLY A 151 16.00 -14.31 10.37
N GLN A 152 16.09 -14.50 9.04
CA GLN A 152 17.12 -13.90 8.17
C GLN A 152 16.83 -12.45 7.78
N GLN A 153 15.73 -11.94 8.31
CA GLN A 153 15.01 -10.84 7.76
C GLN A 153 14.81 -9.78 8.86
N GLY A 154 15.77 -9.63 9.78
CA GLY A 154 15.72 -8.63 10.86
C GLY A 154 14.66 -8.84 11.95
N GLU A 155 13.59 -9.60 11.69
CA GLU A 155 12.59 -10.07 12.64
C GLU A 155 12.97 -11.42 13.24
N VAL A 156 12.38 -11.77 14.39
CA VAL A 156 12.62 -13.07 15.02
C VAL A 156 11.74 -14.14 14.37
N GLY A 157 12.34 -15.13 13.72
CA GLY A 157 11.64 -16.27 13.12
C GLY A 157 11.92 -17.60 13.83
N GLU A 158 11.18 -18.67 13.53
CA GLU A 158 11.55 -20.01 14.00
C GLU A 158 12.85 -20.47 13.29
N TRP A 159 13.82 -20.97 14.05
CA TRP A 159 15.06 -21.48 13.48
C TRP A 159 14.79 -22.67 12.57
N LYS A 160 15.38 -22.64 11.37
CA LYS A 160 15.44 -23.78 10.46
C LYS A 160 16.90 -24.04 10.11
N GLN A 161 17.28 -25.30 9.91
CA GLN A 161 18.62 -25.66 9.48
C GLN A 161 18.90 -25.03 8.09
N PRO A 162 19.88 -24.12 7.97
CA PRO A 162 20.25 -23.57 6.67
C PRO A 162 21.13 -24.53 5.87
N GLU A 163 21.14 -24.29 4.56
CA GLU A 163 22.14 -24.78 3.62
C GLU A 163 23.30 -23.77 3.49
N SER A 164 24.29 -24.08 2.66
CA SER A 164 25.41 -23.16 2.40
C SER A 164 25.00 -21.88 1.65
N THR A 165 23.82 -21.86 1.04
CA THR A 165 23.33 -20.77 0.18
C THR A 165 22.43 -19.78 0.91
N ASN A 166 21.92 -20.16 2.08
CA ASN A 166 21.06 -19.35 2.95
C ASN A 166 21.51 -19.44 4.42
N PRO A 167 22.78 -19.16 4.76
CA PRO A 167 23.17 -19.13 6.16
C PRO A 167 22.57 -17.92 6.87
N TYR A 168 22.42 -17.99 8.20
CA TYR A 168 22.09 -16.82 9.00
C TYR A 168 23.28 -15.85 9.05
N MET A 169 23.01 -14.55 8.96
CA MET A 169 24.00 -13.49 9.04
C MET A 169 24.10 -12.94 10.46
N LYS A 170 25.16 -12.17 10.74
CA LYS A 170 25.32 -11.57 12.06
C LYS A 170 24.15 -10.63 12.37
N GLY A 171 23.56 -10.80 13.55
CA GLY A 171 22.40 -10.03 14.00
C GLY A 171 21.05 -10.65 13.63
N ASP A 172 21.02 -11.70 12.82
CA ASP A 172 19.81 -12.49 12.58
C ASP A 172 19.32 -13.13 13.87
N ARG A 173 18.01 -13.16 14.04
CA ARG A 173 17.38 -13.58 15.29
C ARG A 173 16.38 -14.70 15.04
N VAL A 174 16.47 -15.74 15.87
CA VAL A 174 15.62 -16.92 15.76
C VAL A 174 15.09 -17.38 17.10
N THR A 175 13.94 -18.05 17.10
CA THR A 175 13.47 -18.85 18.23
C THR A 175 13.85 -20.31 18.02
N HIS A 176 14.40 -20.94 19.05
CA HIS A 176 14.69 -22.37 19.05
C HIS A 176 14.63 -22.93 20.47
N LYS A 177 13.99 -24.09 20.64
CA LYS A 177 13.83 -24.76 21.95
C LYS A 177 13.29 -23.83 23.06
N GLY A 178 12.34 -22.97 22.71
CA GLY A 178 11.67 -22.05 23.65
C GLY A 178 12.50 -20.84 24.07
N LYS A 179 13.61 -20.57 23.38
CA LYS A 179 14.50 -19.43 23.64
C LYS A 179 14.71 -18.62 22.38
N THR A 180 15.04 -17.35 22.53
CA THR A 180 15.43 -16.46 21.42
C THR A 180 16.94 -16.40 21.35
N TRP A 181 17.49 -16.43 20.13
CA TRP A 181 18.91 -16.42 19.86
C TRP A 181 19.24 -15.37 18.81
N GLU A 182 20.38 -14.72 18.95
CA GLU A 182 20.95 -13.82 17.94
C GLU A 182 22.26 -14.38 17.43
N SER A 183 22.46 -14.40 16.11
CA SER A 183 23.70 -14.88 15.53
C SER A 183 24.81 -13.86 15.73
N THR A 184 25.98 -14.31 16.18
CA THR A 184 27.13 -13.44 16.47
C THR A 184 28.12 -13.34 15.32
N ILE A 185 27.94 -14.14 14.25
CA ILE A 185 28.85 -14.25 13.10
C ILE A 185 28.06 -14.22 11.78
N ASP A 186 28.72 -13.82 10.70
CA ASP A 186 28.18 -14.00 9.35
C ASP A 186 28.32 -15.46 8.89
N ASN A 187 27.43 -15.87 7.99
CA ASN A 187 27.40 -17.22 7.41
C ASN A 187 27.24 -18.34 8.47
N ASN A 188 26.43 -18.12 9.49
CA ASN A 188 26.14 -19.09 10.53
C ASN A 188 25.19 -20.19 10.05
N VAL A 189 25.69 -21.43 10.05
CA VAL A 189 24.93 -22.63 9.69
C VAL A 189 24.66 -23.57 10.86
N TRP A 190 25.05 -23.18 12.06
CA TRP A 190 25.00 -24.04 13.25
C TRP A 190 23.69 -23.89 14.02
N GLU A 191 23.23 -24.98 14.63
CA GLU A 191 22.03 -24.98 15.47
C GLU A 191 22.26 -24.19 16.79
N PRO A 192 21.38 -23.24 17.15
CA PRO A 192 21.47 -22.53 18.41
C PRO A 192 21.26 -23.44 19.62
N GLY A 193 22.03 -23.22 20.69
CA GLY A 193 21.96 -24.02 21.92
C GLY A 193 22.46 -25.46 21.79
N ALA A 194 23.00 -25.88 20.63
CA ALA A 194 23.71 -27.15 20.50
C ALA A 194 25.08 -27.11 21.20
N ALA A 195 25.60 -28.28 21.57
CA ALA A 195 26.92 -28.36 22.20
C ALA A 195 28.00 -27.80 21.27
N GLY A 196 28.78 -26.84 21.76
CA GLY A 196 29.85 -26.18 20.99
C GLY A 196 29.43 -24.95 20.20
N THR A 197 28.16 -24.52 20.21
CA THR A 197 27.69 -23.37 19.42
C THR A 197 27.60 -22.05 20.20
N GLY A 198 27.99 -22.03 21.47
CA GLY A 198 27.95 -20.82 22.31
C GLY A 198 28.88 -19.67 21.88
N GLY A 199 29.74 -19.88 20.88
CA GLY A 199 30.54 -18.83 20.26
C GLY A 199 29.89 -18.16 19.04
N VAL A 200 28.85 -18.79 18.46
CA VAL A 200 28.21 -18.35 17.20
C VAL A 200 26.75 -17.89 17.39
N TRP A 201 26.20 -18.12 18.60
CA TRP A 201 24.90 -17.65 19.04
C TRP A 201 24.98 -17.05 20.43
N ILE A 202 24.20 -15.99 20.67
CA ILE A 202 23.91 -15.46 22.01
C ILE A 202 22.42 -15.66 22.32
N GLU A 203 22.13 -16.21 23.49
CA GLU A 203 20.76 -16.32 24.00
C GLU A 203 20.26 -14.93 24.43
N LEU A 204 19.12 -14.50 23.89
CA LEU A 204 18.43 -13.28 24.29
C LEU A 204 17.41 -13.62 25.39
N ALA A 205 17.29 -12.70 26.37
CA ALA A 205 16.43 -12.84 27.54
C ALA A 205 14.93 -12.78 27.20
#